data_AF-A0A925B0V3-F1
#
_entry.id   AF-A0A925B0V3-F1
#
_cell.length_a   1.000
_cell.length_b   1.000
_cell.length_c   1.000
_cell.angle_alpha   90.00
_cell.angle_beta   90.00
_cell.angle_gamma   90.00
#
_symmetry.space_group_name_H-M   'P 1'
#
loop_
_entity.id
_entity.type
_entity.pdbx_description
1 polymer ?
#
loop_
_entity_poly.entity_id
_entity_poly.type
_entity_poly.pdbx_seq_one_letter_code
_entity_poly.pdbx_strand_id
1 'polypeptide(L)'
;MLDLILNKVIEGWRNDKARLFPPNNRAEVVSAFEKINRKCSADVIELYCATGGMDEDSRDDKLFTLWSLNKIVLENTAFKGESVLDVAFGDYFIESHLYYFRYENENTSSVYTDGSKDGKIIKIADSVSEFFYIYLTDSKEIGLF
;
A
#
# COMPACT_ATOMS: atom_id res chain seq x y z
N MET A 1 -4.09 -12.31 -12.50
CA MET A 1 -4.08 -10.97 -13.16
C MET A 1 -3.28 -9.99 -12.32
N LEU A 2 -3.52 -9.96 -11.00
CA LEU A 2 -2.71 -9.25 -10.02
C LEU A 2 -1.21 -9.62 -10.10
N ASP A 3 -0.85 -10.91 -10.09
CA ASP A 3 0.53 -11.38 -10.32
C ASP A 3 1.31 -10.67 -11.45
N LEU A 4 0.70 -10.50 -12.63
CA LEU A 4 1.37 -9.88 -13.78
C LEU A 4 1.59 -8.38 -13.56
N ILE A 5 0.62 -7.71 -12.94
CA ILE A 5 0.69 -6.29 -12.61
C ILE A 5 1.77 -6.07 -11.54
N LEU A 6 1.75 -6.87 -10.46
CA LEU A 6 2.73 -6.79 -9.38
C LEU A 6 4.15 -7.03 -9.89
N ASN A 7 4.37 -8.03 -10.75
CA ASN A 7 5.69 -8.27 -11.33
C ASN A 7 6.22 -7.03 -12.09
N LYS A 8 5.37 -6.37 -12.88
CA LYS A 8 5.76 -5.13 -13.58
C LYS A 8 6.05 -3.98 -12.63
N VAL A 9 5.25 -3.80 -11.58
CA VAL A 9 5.49 -2.79 -10.55
C VAL A 9 6.82 -3.03 -9.85
N ILE A 10 7.07 -4.27 -9.43
CA ILE A 10 8.30 -4.67 -8.74
C ILE A 10 9.52 -4.47 -9.63
N GLU A 11 9.43 -4.83 -10.91
CA GLU A 11 10.49 -4.56 -11.89
C GLU A 11 10.74 -3.06 -12.04
N GLY A 12 9.69 -2.24 -12.11
CA GLY A 12 9.77 -0.78 -12.11
C GLY A 12 10.54 -0.26 -10.90
N TRP A 13 10.11 -0.62 -9.69
CA TRP A 13 10.77 -0.23 -8.44
C TRP A 13 12.24 -0.62 -8.38
N ARG A 14 12.58 -1.82 -8.86
CA ARG A 14 13.98 -2.27 -8.93
C ARG A 14 14.79 -1.44 -9.93
N ASN A 15 14.22 -1.07 -11.07
CA ASN A 15 14.87 -0.20 -12.05
C ASN A 15 15.10 1.21 -11.49
N ASP A 16 14.18 1.69 -10.66
CA ASP A 16 14.28 2.97 -9.95
C ASP A 16 15.22 2.90 -8.74
N LYS A 17 15.82 1.73 -8.50
CA LYS A 17 16.72 1.45 -7.36
C LYS A 17 16.04 1.60 -6.00
N ALA A 18 14.71 1.48 -5.96
CA ALA A 18 14.00 1.33 -4.70
C ALA A 18 14.48 0.04 -4.01
N ARG A 19 14.85 0.18 -2.73
CA ARG A 19 15.30 -0.93 -1.90
C ARG A 19 14.07 -1.66 -1.37
N LEU A 20 13.77 -2.81 -1.95
CA LEU A 20 12.69 -3.69 -1.50
C LEU A 20 13.20 -4.63 -0.41
N PHE A 21 12.36 -4.87 0.60
CA PHE A 21 12.57 -5.96 1.54
C PHE A 21 12.39 -7.31 0.84
N PRO A 22 12.86 -8.43 1.44
CA PRO A 22 12.51 -9.74 0.92
C PRO A 22 10.99 -9.98 1.03
N PRO A 23 10.40 -10.79 0.14
CA PRO A 23 9.02 -11.23 0.26
C PRO A 23 8.68 -11.83 1.63
N ASN A 24 7.50 -11.49 2.16
CA ASN A 24 6.99 -12.12 3.39
C ASN A 24 6.32 -13.46 3.07
N ASN A 25 6.18 -14.31 4.07
CA ASN A 25 5.22 -15.40 4.01
C ASN A 25 3.82 -14.94 4.45
N ARG A 26 2.80 -15.72 4.06
CA ARG A 26 1.40 -15.39 4.37
C ARG A 26 1.14 -15.19 5.87
N ALA A 27 1.74 -16.00 6.73
CA ALA A 27 1.52 -15.93 8.18
C ALA A 27 2.07 -14.63 8.78
N GLU A 28 3.19 -14.12 8.26
CA GLU A 28 3.76 -12.83 8.66
C GLU A 28 2.82 -11.68 8.31
N VAL A 29 2.25 -11.67 7.10
CA VAL A 29 1.29 -10.63 6.69
C VAL A 29 0.05 -10.66 7.58
N VAL A 30 -0.55 -11.84 7.77
CA VAL A 30 -1.73 -12.00 8.64
C VAL A 30 -1.42 -11.54 10.07
N SER A 31 -0.29 -11.96 10.63
CA SER A 31 0.12 -11.57 11.99
C SER A 31 0.34 -10.06 12.13
N ALA A 32 0.87 -9.39 11.11
CA ALA A 32 1.04 -7.93 11.12
C ALA A 32 -0.31 -7.21 11.19
N PHE A 33 -1.30 -7.64 10.41
CA PHE A 33 -2.64 -7.05 10.43
C PHE A 33 -3.40 -7.38 11.73
N GLU A 34 -3.21 -8.58 12.30
CA GLU A 34 -3.76 -8.95 13.61
C GLU A 34 -3.24 -8.06 14.74
N LYS A 35 -1.95 -7.67 14.73
CA LYS A 35 -1.36 -6.78 15.74
C LYS A 35 -2.04 -5.41 15.83
N ILE A 36 -2.60 -4.94 14.72
CA ILE A 36 -3.35 -3.68 14.66
C ILE A 36 -4.87 -3.89 14.73
N ASN A 37 -5.32 -5.10 15.06
CA ASN A 37 -6.72 -5.51 15.09
C ASN A 37 -7.45 -5.22 13.76
N ARG A 38 -6.84 -5.61 12.64
CA ARG A 38 -7.39 -5.45 11.29
C ARG A 38 -7.42 -6.76 10.52
N LYS A 39 -8.35 -6.87 9.59
CA LYS A 39 -8.38 -7.95 8.60
C LYS A 39 -7.52 -7.56 7.39
N CYS A 40 -6.92 -8.55 6.74
CA CYS A 40 -6.29 -8.39 5.44
C CYS A 40 -7.01 -9.27 4.42
N SER A 41 -7.12 -8.76 3.20
CA SER A 41 -7.66 -9.47 2.04
C SER A 41 -6.56 -10.22 1.30
N ALA A 42 -6.95 -11.17 0.44
CA ALA A 42 -6.03 -11.99 -0.33
C ALA A 42 -5.09 -11.17 -1.22
N ASP A 43 -5.56 -10.10 -1.85
CA ASP A 43 -4.75 -9.20 -2.68
C ASP A 43 -3.67 -8.43 -1.91
N VAL A 44 -3.97 -8.00 -0.67
CA VAL A 44 -2.98 -7.41 0.24
C VAL A 44 -1.93 -8.44 0.64
N ILE A 45 -2.36 -9.68 0.92
CA ILE A 45 -1.44 -10.78 1.21
C ILE A 45 -0.52 -11.04 0.00
N GLU A 46 -1.08 -11.10 -1.21
CA GLU A 46 -0.33 -11.31 -2.45
C GLU A 46 0.72 -10.22 -2.67
N LEU A 47 0.34 -8.94 -2.47
CA LEU A 47 1.28 -7.81 -2.53
C LEU A 47 2.48 -7.99 -1.59
N TYR A 48 2.23 -8.25 -0.30
CA TYR A 48 3.31 -8.36 0.67
C TYR A 48 4.11 -9.66 0.57
N CYS A 49 3.52 -10.71 0.01
CA CYS A 49 4.22 -11.95 -0.37
C CYS A 49 5.00 -11.84 -1.67
N ALA A 50 4.86 -10.74 -2.43
CA ALA A 50 5.65 -10.48 -3.63
C ALA A 50 6.81 -9.51 -3.37
N THR A 51 6.69 -8.58 -2.40
CA THR A 51 7.62 -7.44 -2.30
C THR A 51 8.26 -7.21 -0.93
N GLY A 52 7.61 -7.54 0.18
CA GLY A 52 8.09 -7.12 1.50
C GLY A 52 7.82 -5.66 1.90
N GLY A 53 7.43 -4.81 0.93
CA GLY A 53 7.49 -3.36 1.06
C GLY A 53 8.87 -2.78 0.72
N MET A 54 9.00 -1.46 0.85
CA MET A 54 10.24 -0.70 0.67
C MET A 54 10.90 -0.40 2.03
N ASP A 55 12.22 -0.23 1.98
CA ASP A 55 13.01 0.36 3.06
C ASP A 55 12.52 1.79 3.40
N GLU A 56 12.71 2.24 4.65
CA GLU A 56 12.08 3.47 5.16
C GLU A 56 12.52 4.74 4.42
N ASP A 57 13.77 4.76 3.95
CA ASP A 57 14.33 5.87 3.14
C ASP A 57 14.17 5.65 1.63
N SER A 58 13.49 4.58 1.22
CA SER A 58 13.36 4.19 -0.19
C SER A 58 12.03 4.64 -0.76
N ARG A 59 12.10 5.09 -2.02
CA ARG A 59 10.95 5.47 -2.85
C ARG A 59 11.29 5.23 -4.31
N ASP A 60 10.27 5.16 -5.14
CA ASP A 60 10.43 5.11 -6.60
C ASP A 60 10.63 6.51 -7.21
N ASP A 61 10.68 6.56 -8.55
CA ASP A 61 10.80 7.80 -9.32
C ASP A 61 9.59 8.74 -9.18
N LYS A 62 8.44 8.20 -8.80
CA LYS A 62 7.17 8.89 -8.50
C LYS A 62 7.05 9.29 -7.04
N LEU A 63 8.12 9.16 -6.27
CA LEU A 63 8.19 9.50 -4.84
C LEU A 63 7.20 8.71 -3.97
N PHE A 64 6.67 7.60 -4.47
CA PHE A 64 5.83 6.69 -3.73
C PHE A 64 6.67 5.72 -2.91
N THR A 65 6.23 5.49 -1.68
CA THR A 65 6.81 4.54 -0.75
C THR A 65 5.76 3.50 -0.38
N LEU A 66 5.99 2.23 -0.72
CA LEU A 66 5.22 1.11 -0.16
C LEU A 66 5.81 0.76 1.21
N TRP A 67 5.05 0.92 2.30
CA TRP A 67 5.57 0.63 3.63
C TRP A 67 5.81 -0.86 3.86
N SER A 68 6.84 -1.17 4.63
CA SER A 68 7.05 -2.50 5.20
C SER A 68 5.94 -2.85 6.20
N LEU A 69 5.77 -4.16 6.49
CA LEU A 69 4.82 -4.60 7.52
C LEU A 69 5.12 -4.00 8.90
N ASN A 70 6.40 -3.79 9.23
CA ASN A 70 6.79 -3.17 10.50
C ASN A 70 6.33 -1.72 10.58
N LYS A 71 6.49 -0.94 9.49
CA LYS A 71 5.99 0.43 9.43
C LYS A 71 4.46 0.48 9.47
N ILE A 72 3.76 -0.42 8.76
CA ILE A 72 2.29 -0.56 8.89
C ILE A 72 1.90 -0.74 10.36
N VAL A 73 2.51 -1.69 11.06
CA VAL A 73 2.19 -1.96 12.47
C VAL A 73 2.47 -0.73 13.33
N LEU A 74 3.62 -0.09 13.15
CA LEU A 74 4.02 1.09 13.91
C LEU A 74 3.03 2.25 13.75
N GLU A 75 2.79 2.66 12.50
CA GLU A 75 1.96 3.83 12.19
C GLU A 75 0.50 3.58 12.59
N ASN A 76 -0.05 2.42 12.25
CA ASN A 76 -1.46 2.14 12.51
C ASN A 76 -1.75 1.77 13.99
N THR A 77 -0.73 1.52 14.82
CA THR A 77 -0.91 1.38 16.29
C THR A 77 -0.94 2.75 16.97
N ALA A 78 -0.17 3.71 16.46
CA ALA A 78 -0.09 5.07 17.01
C ALA A 78 -1.37 5.88 16.73
N PHE A 79 -1.99 5.68 15.58
CA PHE A 79 -3.25 6.33 15.21
C PHE A 79 -4.45 5.71 15.95
N LYS A 80 -4.88 6.35 17.04
CA LYS A 80 -6.13 6.05 17.76
C LYS A 80 -7.35 6.86 17.26
N GLY A 81 -7.25 7.45 16.06
CA GLY A 81 -8.28 8.31 15.46
C GLY A 81 -9.36 7.56 14.67
N GLU A 82 -10.49 8.22 14.44
CA GLU A 82 -11.82 7.66 14.13
C GLU A 82 -12.01 6.91 12.79
N SER A 83 -11.00 6.78 11.91
CA SER A 83 -11.13 5.86 10.76
C SER A 83 -10.74 4.44 11.18
N VAL A 84 -11.65 3.79 11.92
CA VAL A 84 -11.45 2.44 12.49
C VAL A 84 -11.33 1.35 11.40
N LEU A 85 -11.55 1.68 10.12
CA LEU A 85 -11.66 0.70 9.03
C LEU A 85 -10.48 0.70 8.04
N ASP A 86 -9.67 1.75 8.04
CA ASP A 86 -8.62 1.95 7.04
C ASP A 86 -7.23 1.63 7.60
N VAL A 87 -6.35 1.09 6.76
CA VAL A 87 -4.94 0.78 7.11
C VAL A 87 -4.02 1.55 6.19
N ALA A 88 -3.28 2.51 6.74
CA ALA A 88 -2.25 3.23 5.98
C ALA A 88 -1.12 2.25 5.59
N PHE A 89 -0.73 2.24 4.32
CA PHE A 89 0.23 1.29 3.77
C PHE A 89 1.32 1.91 2.91
N GLY A 90 1.23 3.19 2.63
CA GLY A 90 2.20 3.89 1.81
C GLY A 90 1.94 5.39 1.84
N ASP A 91 2.92 6.12 1.35
CA ASP A 91 2.88 7.56 1.28
C ASP A 91 3.48 8.06 -0.03
N TYR A 92 3.12 9.30 -0.36
CA TYR A 92 3.83 10.09 -1.35
C TYR A 92 4.65 11.17 -0.65
N PHE A 93 5.93 11.26 -1.01
CA PHE A 93 6.84 12.33 -0.63
C PHE A 93 6.88 12.65 0.87
N ILE A 94 7.22 11.66 1.70
CA ILE A 94 7.39 11.82 3.15
C ILE A 94 6.07 12.25 3.78
N GLU A 95 5.04 11.43 3.60
CA GLU A 95 3.74 11.60 4.26
C GLU A 95 3.02 12.91 3.88
N SER A 96 3.32 13.46 2.69
CA SER A 96 2.55 14.58 2.14
C SER A 96 1.10 14.18 1.91
N HIS A 97 0.86 12.92 1.55
CA HIS A 97 -0.42 12.24 1.62
C HIS A 97 -0.21 10.73 1.77
N LEU A 98 -1.16 10.09 2.43
CA LEU A 98 -1.17 8.67 2.75
C LEU A 98 -2.10 7.91 1.81
N TYR A 99 -1.78 6.63 1.63
CA TYR A 99 -2.59 5.65 0.93
C TYR A 99 -3.08 4.61 1.92
N TYR A 100 -4.36 4.23 1.80
CA TYR A 100 -5.03 3.35 2.74
C TYR A 100 -5.69 2.16 2.07
N PHE A 101 -5.53 0.98 2.66
CA PHE A 101 -6.36 -0.17 2.36
C PHE A 101 -7.65 -0.09 3.16
N ARG A 102 -8.78 -0.31 2.50
CA ARG A 102 -10.06 -0.61 3.15
C ARG A 102 -10.46 -2.03 2.83
N TYR A 103 -10.60 -2.84 3.89
CA TYR A 103 -11.05 -4.23 3.74
C TYR A 103 -12.51 -4.27 3.28
N GLU A 104 -12.75 -4.83 2.10
CA GLU A 104 -14.10 -5.02 1.56
C GLU A 104 -14.59 -6.45 1.85
N ASN A 105 -13.74 -7.44 1.57
CA ASN A 105 -14.00 -8.86 1.81
C ASN A 105 -12.69 -9.67 1.78
N GLU A 106 -12.78 -11.00 1.93
CA GLU A 106 -11.61 -11.89 2.04
C GLU A 106 -10.70 -11.87 0.80
N ASN A 107 -11.20 -11.43 -0.35
CA ASN A 107 -10.46 -11.45 -1.61
C ASN A 107 -9.86 -10.09 -1.97
N THR A 108 -10.51 -8.98 -1.59
CA THR A 108 -10.13 -7.65 -2.08
C THR A 108 -10.18 -6.58 -1.01
N SER A 109 -9.23 -5.65 -1.10
CA SER A 109 -9.29 -4.35 -0.44
C SER A 109 -9.35 -3.25 -1.49
N SER A 110 -10.18 -2.24 -1.25
CA SER A 110 -10.16 -1.02 -2.05
C SER A 110 -9.08 -0.06 -1.54
N VAL A 111 -8.71 0.92 -2.36
CA VAL A 111 -7.64 1.88 -2.03
C VAL A 111 -8.19 3.30 -1.95
N TYR A 112 -7.80 3.99 -0.88
CA TYR A 112 -8.15 5.38 -0.59
C TYR A 112 -6.90 6.23 -0.42
N THR A 113 -7.04 7.56 -0.52
CA THR A 113 -6.00 8.54 -0.17
C THR A 113 -6.58 9.75 0.52
N ASP A 114 -5.82 10.38 1.41
CA ASP A 114 -6.12 11.69 2.00
C ASP A 114 -5.56 12.88 1.19
N GLY A 115 -4.86 12.63 0.07
CA GLY A 115 -4.23 13.65 -0.78
C GLY A 115 -5.19 14.53 -1.58
N SER A 116 -6.47 14.56 -1.23
CA SER A 116 -7.46 15.44 -1.84
C SER A 116 -7.27 16.89 -1.41
N LYS A 117 -7.65 17.85 -2.26
CA LYS A 117 -7.48 19.29 -1.98
C LYS A 117 -8.22 19.77 -0.73
N ASP A 118 -9.25 19.05 -0.29
CA ASP A 118 -10.04 19.36 0.90
C ASP A 118 -9.67 18.50 2.13
N GLY A 119 -8.59 17.71 2.04
CA GLY A 119 -8.09 16.85 3.13
C GLY A 119 -9.03 15.69 3.46
N LYS A 120 -9.97 15.35 2.57
CA LYS A 120 -10.85 14.21 2.74
C LYS A 120 -10.21 12.93 2.21
N ILE A 121 -10.46 11.84 2.92
CA ILE A 121 -10.14 10.50 2.43
C ILE A 121 -11.10 10.16 1.28
N ILE A 122 -10.57 9.98 0.08
CA ILE A 122 -11.32 9.64 -1.14
C ILE A 122 -10.91 8.29 -1.69
N LYS A 123 -11.86 7.56 -2.28
CA LYS A 123 -11.59 6.29 -2.95
C LYS A 123 -10.89 6.57 -4.27
N ILE A 124 -9.82 5.85 -4.56
CA ILE A 124 -9.05 5.98 -5.81
C ILE A 124 -8.93 4.68 -6.60
N ALA A 125 -9.23 3.52 -5.99
CA ALA A 125 -9.37 2.25 -6.70
C ALA A 125 -10.33 1.32 -5.95
N ASP A 126 -11.05 0.47 -6.69
CA ASP A 126 -11.92 -0.58 -6.16
C ASP A 126 -11.15 -1.82 -5.70
N SER A 127 -9.89 -1.97 -6.12
CA SER A 127 -9.01 -3.07 -5.69
C SER A 127 -7.53 -2.69 -5.63
N VAL A 128 -6.71 -3.47 -4.92
CA VAL A 128 -5.24 -3.33 -4.94
C VAL A 128 -4.68 -3.53 -6.36
N SER A 129 -5.27 -4.46 -7.13
CA SER A 129 -4.88 -4.69 -8.54
C SER A 129 -5.11 -3.46 -9.40
N GLU A 130 -6.26 -2.82 -9.24
CA GLU A 130 -6.62 -1.62 -10.00
C GLU A 130 -5.74 -0.44 -9.60
N PHE A 131 -5.45 -0.25 -8.32
CA PHE A 131 -4.51 0.77 -7.86
C PHE A 131 -3.16 0.64 -8.56
N PHE A 132 -2.58 -0.57 -8.59
CA PHE A 132 -1.30 -0.79 -9.26
C PHE A 132 -1.38 -0.75 -10.79
N TYR A 133 -2.54 -1.07 -11.37
CA TYR A 133 -2.78 -0.83 -12.78
C TYR A 133 -2.71 0.67 -13.10
N ILE A 134 -3.45 1.51 -12.35
CA ILE A 134 -3.45 2.96 -12.52
C ILE A 134 -2.05 3.53 -12.26
N TYR A 135 -1.36 3.07 -11.21
CA TYR A 135 0.02 3.44 -10.91
C TYR A 135 0.97 3.23 -12.11
N LEU A 136 0.79 2.15 -12.89
CA LEU A 136 1.60 1.86 -14.07
C LEU A 136 1.18 2.65 -15.31
N THR A 137 -0.10 2.98 -15.46
CA THR A 137 -0.65 3.56 -16.71
C THR A 137 -0.88 5.06 -16.66
N ASP A 138 -1.35 5.59 -15.53
CA ASP A 138 -1.56 7.02 -15.29
C ASP A 138 -1.52 7.35 -13.79
N SER A 139 -0.30 7.44 -13.25
CA SER A 139 -0.07 7.66 -11.82
C SER A 139 -0.65 8.99 -11.30
N LYS A 140 -0.96 9.95 -12.18
CA LYS A 140 -1.55 11.24 -11.80
C LYS A 140 -2.98 11.10 -11.29
N GLU A 141 -3.71 10.08 -11.74
CA GLU A 141 -5.07 9.81 -11.26
C GLU A 141 -5.10 9.42 -9.77
N ILE A 142 -4.01 8.82 -9.28
CA ILE A 142 -3.82 8.45 -7.87
C ILE A 142 -2.95 9.45 -7.09
N GLY A 143 -2.72 10.64 -7.66
CA GLY A 143 -2.01 11.73 -6.98
C GLY A 143 -0.49 11.58 -6.93
N LEU A 144 0.11 10.80 -7.82
CA LEU A 144 1.56 10.67 -7.98
C LEU A 144 2.04 11.45 -9.22
N PHE A 145 3.14 12.19 -9.09
CA PHE A 145 3.61 13.15 -10.11
C PHE A 145 4.93 12.77 -10.75
#